data_AF-A0AA40BD72-F1
#
_entry.id   AF-A0AA40BD72-F1
#
_cell.length_a   1.000
_cell.length_b   1.000
_cell.length_c   1.000
_cell.angle_alpha   90.00
_cell.angle_beta   90.00
_cell.angle_gamma   90.00
#
_symmetry.space_group_name_H-M   'P 1'
#
loop_
_entity.id
_entity.type
_entity.pdbx_description
1 polymer ?
#
loop_
_entity_poly.entity_id
_entity_poly.type
_entity_poly.pdbx_seq_one_letter_code
_entity_poly.pdbx_strand_id
1 'polypeptide(L)'
;MPTPTTLLRALALFLPLARALPAPQADTPGPPSVQNLTMWGTGCPIGGGAISQRSKDGAPIFVFGDWSLALPSPDEPDSQKNQQLAVDKFCTEEISLANGPPGMQLRIASITVGGWARLDPETAVLVQVETKLGDRVAGKGSKLIGPADLKDNAFEVQVSTAPTDLWSACVDAAGAVPHLTVKTTVGLVGAKLASGALSGGVLGGEKNDLDKALRINFNPVWQPCPA
;
A
#
# COMPACT_ATOMS: atom_id res chain seq x y z
N MET A 1 -29.61 72.20 59.04
CA MET A 1 -31.00 72.37 58.56
C MET A 1 -30.94 72.84 57.12
N PRO A 2 -31.83 72.45 56.19
CA PRO A 2 -32.32 71.13 55.78
C PRO A 2 -31.88 70.76 54.33
N THR A 3 -32.08 69.48 53.96
CA THR A 3 -32.10 68.86 52.61
C THR A 3 -33.19 69.47 51.70
N PRO A 4 -33.08 69.45 50.34
CA PRO A 4 -33.42 68.28 49.49
C PRO A 4 -32.54 68.11 48.22
N THR A 5 -32.18 66.88 47.80
CA THR A 5 -32.89 65.91 46.92
C THR A 5 -32.79 66.20 45.41
N THR A 6 -31.88 65.52 44.72
CA THR A 6 -32.01 65.18 43.28
C THR A 6 -31.15 63.94 42.96
N LEU A 7 -31.73 62.75 42.93
CA LEU A 7 -32.30 62.04 41.76
C LEU A 7 -31.27 61.45 40.77
N LEU A 8 -31.16 60.12 40.83
CA LEU A 8 -30.84 59.13 39.80
C LEU A 8 -29.87 59.48 38.66
N ARG A 9 -28.79 58.69 38.58
CA ARG A 9 -28.50 57.90 37.36
C ARG A 9 -27.65 56.68 37.70
N ALA A 10 -28.29 55.53 37.78
CA ALA A 10 -27.65 54.23 37.70
C ALA A 10 -27.10 54.06 36.28
N LEU A 11 -25.78 54.02 36.14
CA LEU A 11 -25.12 53.55 34.93
C LEU A 11 -24.59 52.15 35.23
N ALA A 12 -25.40 51.14 34.91
CA ALA A 12 -24.97 49.75 34.92
C ALA A 12 -23.94 49.56 33.79
N LEU A 13 -22.66 49.50 34.16
CA LEU A 13 -21.60 48.98 33.30
C LEU A 13 -21.77 47.46 33.21
N PHE A 14 -22.62 47.01 32.29
CA PHE A 14 -22.53 45.66 31.74
C PHE A 14 -21.34 45.63 30.80
N LEU A 15 -20.17 45.18 31.29
CA LEU A 15 -19.12 44.69 30.41
C LEU A 15 -19.63 43.41 29.72
N PRO A 16 -19.71 43.37 28.38
CA PRO A 16 -19.84 42.09 27.71
C PRO A 16 -18.50 41.36 27.90
N LEU A 17 -18.52 40.24 28.62
CA LEU A 17 -17.52 39.20 28.43
C LEU A 17 -17.63 38.75 26.97
N ALA A 18 -16.91 39.43 26.09
CA ALA A 18 -16.56 38.90 24.78
C ALA A 18 -15.65 37.69 25.04
N ARG A 19 -16.28 36.52 25.23
CA ARG A 19 -15.60 35.25 25.01
C ARG A 19 -15.13 35.29 23.56
N ALA A 20 -13.85 35.57 23.36
CA ALA A 20 -13.17 35.26 22.12
C ALA A 20 -13.44 33.77 21.88
N LEU A 21 -14.32 33.50 20.91
CA LEU A 21 -14.48 32.16 20.37
C LEU A 21 -13.09 31.72 19.92
N PRO A 22 -12.60 30.55 20.33
CA PRO A 22 -11.37 30.03 19.74
C PRO A 22 -11.57 30.02 18.23
N ALA A 23 -10.64 30.64 17.52
CA ALA A 23 -10.54 30.46 16.08
C ALA A 23 -10.60 28.96 15.78
N PRO A 24 -11.27 28.52 14.69
CA PRO A 24 -11.23 27.11 14.30
C PRO A 24 -9.76 26.69 14.28
N GLN A 25 -9.40 25.76 15.15
CA GLN A 25 -8.08 25.16 15.15
C GLN A 25 -7.90 24.65 13.72
N ALA A 26 -6.87 25.16 13.03
CA ALA A 26 -6.47 24.67 11.73
C ALA A 26 -6.51 23.13 11.79
N ASP A 27 -7.25 22.54 10.86
CA ASP A 27 -7.45 21.09 10.79
C ASP A 27 -6.12 20.40 11.07
N THR A 28 -6.09 19.61 12.15
CA THR A 28 -4.94 18.76 12.46
C THR A 28 -4.57 18.04 11.16
N PRO A 29 -3.34 18.13 10.63
CA PRO A 29 -3.01 17.54 9.35
C PRO A 29 -3.42 16.08 9.38
N GLY A 30 -4.40 15.73 8.55
CA GLY A 30 -4.86 14.35 8.42
C GLY A 30 -3.68 13.46 8.00
N PRO A 31 -3.73 12.16 8.30
CA PRO A 31 -2.73 11.24 7.77
C PRO A 31 -2.65 11.40 6.24
N PRO A 32 -1.45 11.44 5.65
CA PRO A 32 -1.29 11.67 4.23
C PRO A 32 -2.03 10.59 3.43
N SER A 33 -2.83 11.00 2.44
CA SER A 33 -3.61 10.10 1.60
C SER A 33 -3.02 10.01 0.19
N VAL A 34 -3.13 8.83 -0.42
CA VAL A 34 -2.80 8.66 -1.85
C VAL A 34 -3.88 9.31 -2.69
N GLN A 35 -3.53 10.42 -3.35
CA GLN A 35 -4.48 11.16 -4.17
C GLN A 35 -4.54 10.65 -5.60
N ASN A 36 -3.36 10.34 -6.18
CA ASN A 36 -3.26 9.86 -7.55
C ASN A 36 -2.38 8.62 -7.60
N LEU A 37 -2.87 7.62 -8.31
CA LEU A 37 -2.13 6.41 -8.62
C LEU A 37 -2.26 6.11 -10.10
N THR A 38 -1.12 5.92 -10.77
CA THR A 38 -1.09 5.32 -12.10
C THR A 38 -0.52 3.91 -11.99
N MET A 39 -1.08 2.97 -12.75
CA MET A 39 -0.60 1.58 -12.72
C MET A 39 -0.32 1.07 -14.12
N TRP A 40 0.74 0.29 -14.25
CA TRP A 40 1.08 -0.42 -15.49
C TRP A 40 1.92 -1.67 -15.24
N GLY A 41 1.99 -2.56 -16.22
CA GLY A 41 2.81 -3.76 -16.15
C GLY A 41 2.07 -5.02 -16.61
N THR A 42 2.80 -6.12 -16.69
CA THR A 42 2.26 -7.41 -17.09
C THR A 42 1.51 -8.03 -15.90
N GLY A 43 0.19 -7.82 -15.86
CA GLY A 43 -0.68 -8.34 -14.81
C GLY A 43 -1.56 -7.29 -14.14
N CYS A 44 -1.38 -5.99 -14.45
CA CYS A 44 -2.24 -4.96 -13.90
C CYS A 44 -3.56 -4.87 -14.66
N PRO A 45 -4.73 -4.97 -14.00
CA PRO A 45 -6.00 -4.69 -14.65
C PRO A 45 -6.17 -3.17 -14.81
N ILE A 46 -5.64 -2.62 -15.91
CA ILE A 46 -5.62 -1.16 -16.22
C ILE A 46 -7.05 -0.57 -16.38
N GLY A 47 -8.08 -1.40 -16.59
CA GLY A 47 -9.40 -0.95 -17.05
C GLY A 47 -10.59 -1.04 -16.09
N GLY A 48 -10.48 -1.60 -14.87
CA GLY A 48 -11.69 -1.72 -14.02
C GLY A 48 -11.58 -2.45 -12.68
N GLY A 49 -10.37 -2.80 -12.21
CA GLY A 49 -10.21 -3.64 -11.02
C GLY A 49 -9.67 -2.95 -9.77
N ALA A 50 -9.01 -1.79 -9.87
CA ALA A 50 -8.14 -1.30 -8.82
C ALA A 50 -8.59 0.06 -8.25
N ILE A 51 -9.56 0.05 -7.32
CA ILE A 51 -9.75 1.16 -6.38
C ILE A 51 -10.08 0.59 -5.00
N SER A 52 -9.29 0.96 -4.00
CA SER A 52 -9.55 0.61 -2.60
C SER A 52 -10.85 1.26 -2.14
N GLN A 53 -11.76 0.49 -1.52
CA GLN A 53 -12.78 1.06 -0.63
C GLN A 53 -12.27 1.19 0.81
N ARG A 54 -11.01 0.81 1.09
CA ARG A 54 -10.47 0.68 2.45
C ARG A 54 -9.02 1.17 2.53
N SER A 55 -8.73 1.90 3.59
CA SER A 55 -7.38 2.22 4.01
C SER A 55 -6.96 1.35 5.20
N LYS A 56 -5.69 1.00 5.28
CA LYS A 56 -5.05 0.39 6.45
C LYS A 56 -3.81 1.20 6.77
N ASP A 57 -3.68 1.61 8.02
CA ASP A 57 -2.53 2.41 8.51
C ASP A 57 -2.29 3.70 7.71
N GLY A 58 -3.39 4.32 7.24
CA GLY A 58 -3.34 5.57 6.45
C GLY A 58 -3.02 5.40 4.97
N ALA A 59 -2.77 4.18 4.49
CA ALA A 59 -2.52 3.88 3.07
C ALA A 59 -3.68 3.10 2.43
N PRO A 60 -3.95 3.28 1.12
CA PRO A 60 -4.96 2.52 0.40
C PRO A 60 -4.53 1.05 0.21
N ILE A 61 -5.51 0.15 0.24
CA ILE A 61 -5.32 -1.26 -0.14
C ILE A 61 -5.75 -1.48 -1.58
N PHE A 62 -4.82 -1.82 -2.46
CA PHE A 62 -5.12 -2.19 -3.84
C PHE A 62 -5.61 -3.63 -3.90
N VAL A 63 -6.63 -3.88 -4.72
CA VAL A 63 -7.24 -5.21 -4.89
C VAL A 63 -7.33 -5.49 -6.38
N PHE A 64 -6.84 -6.66 -6.82
CA PHE A 64 -6.81 -7.07 -8.22
C PHE A 64 -7.51 -8.42 -8.37
N GLY A 65 -8.79 -8.39 -8.76
CA GLY A 65 -9.61 -9.59 -8.98
C GLY A 65 -9.45 -10.26 -10.34
N ASP A 66 -8.66 -9.67 -11.25
CA ASP A 66 -8.29 -10.25 -12.55
C ASP A 66 -6.80 -10.63 -12.54
N TRP A 67 -6.42 -11.43 -11.55
CA TRP A 67 -5.06 -11.92 -11.35
C TRP A 67 -5.06 -13.43 -11.17
N SER A 68 -4.34 -14.13 -12.05
CA SER A 68 -4.11 -15.57 -11.95
C SER A 68 -2.76 -16.00 -12.54
N LEU A 69 -2.14 -17.01 -11.94
CA LEU A 69 -0.96 -17.72 -12.44
C LEU A 69 -1.16 -19.21 -12.16
N ALA A 70 -0.63 -20.05 -13.05
CA ALA A 70 -0.64 -21.49 -12.85
C ALA A 70 0.69 -22.08 -13.33
N LEU A 71 1.25 -23.00 -12.53
CA LEU A 71 2.22 -23.97 -12.99
C LEU A 71 1.44 -25.23 -13.41
N PRO A 72 1.78 -25.83 -14.57
CA PRO A 72 1.08 -27.02 -15.05
C PRO A 72 1.17 -28.15 -14.03
N SER A 73 0.10 -28.94 -13.93
CA SER A 73 0.04 -30.06 -12.99
C SER A 73 0.94 -31.20 -13.46
N PRO A 74 1.58 -31.96 -12.54
CA PRO A 74 2.34 -33.16 -12.89
C PRO A 74 1.53 -34.22 -13.67
N ASP A 75 0.20 -34.19 -13.55
CA ASP A 75 -0.71 -35.14 -14.21
C ASP A 75 -1.14 -34.70 -15.63
N GLU A 76 -0.75 -33.51 -16.09
CA GLU A 76 -1.12 -33.01 -17.42
C GLU A 76 -0.16 -33.54 -18.50
N PRO A 77 -0.64 -34.16 -19.59
CA PRO A 77 0.22 -34.77 -20.62
C PRO A 77 1.22 -33.80 -21.29
N ASP A 78 0.85 -32.51 -21.37
CA ASP A 78 1.68 -31.47 -22.01
C ASP A 78 2.69 -30.81 -21.06
N SER A 79 2.63 -31.09 -19.74
CA SER A 79 3.58 -30.59 -18.73
C SER A 79 5.02 -31.04 -19.00
N GLN A 80 5.22 -32.16 -19.71
CA GLN A 80 6.54 -32.67 -20.08
C GLN A 80 7.26 -31.83 -21.15
N LYS A 81 6.51 -31.06 -21.96
CA LYS A 81 7.07 -30.20 -23.02
C LYS A 81 7.45 -28.82 -22.50
N ASN A 82 6.70 -28.29 -21.55
CA ASN A 82 6.94 -26.99 -20.93
C ASN A 82 7.50 -27.19 -19.51
N GLN A 83 8.82 -27.36 -19.41
CA GLN A 83 9.56 -27.52 -18.15
C GLN A 83 9.67 -26.21 -17.36
N GLN A 84 8.58 -25.46 -17.27
CA GLN A 84 8.58 -24.14 -16.65
C GLN A 84 8.50 -24.29 -15.13
N LEU A 85 9.61 -24.03 -14.46
CA LEU A 85 9.72 -24.06 -12.99
C LEU A 85 9.28 -22.75 -12.33
N ALA A 86 9.06 -21.70 -13.11
CA ALA A 86 8.63 -20.41 -12.58
C ALA A 86 7.74 -19.65 -13.57
N VAL A 87 6.66 -19.07 -13.05
CA VAL A 87 5.81 -18.11 -13.75
C VAL A 87 5.61 -16.91 -12.84
N ASP A 88 5.68 -15.71 -13.40
CA ASP A 88 5.48 -14.48 -12.65
C ASP A 88 4.71 -13.44 -13.48
N LYS A 89 4.10 -12.52 -12.75
CA LYS A 89 3.50 -11.30 -13.26
C LYS A 89 3.94 -10.17 -12.34
N PHE A 90 3.89 -8.94 -12.84
CA PHE A 90 4.24 -7.77 -12.06
C PHE A 90 3.27 -6.63 -12.27
N CYS A 91 3.13 -5.82 -11.23
CA CYS A 91 2.57 -4.49 -11.31
C CYS A 91 3.59 -3.44 -10.92
N THR A 92 3.53 -2.32 -11.62
CA THR A 92 4.22 -1.10 -11.28
C THR A 92 3.16 -0.07 -10.91
N GLU A 93 3.22 0.39 -9.67
CA GLU A 93 2.37 1.40 -9.09
C GLU A 93 3.16 2.71 -8.97
N GLU A 94 2.74 3.73 -9.71
CA GLU A 94 3.24 5.09 -9.58
C GLU A 94 2.33 5.91 -8.68
N ILE A 95 2.91 6.38 -7.59
CA ILE A 95 2.18 7.04 -6.51
C ILE A 95 2.55 8.52 -6.52
N SER A 96 1.54 9.36 -6.71
CA SER A 96 1.64 10.80 -6.51
C SER A 96 0.71 11.21 -5.36
N LEU A 97 1.29 11.70 -4.27
CA LEU A 97 0.53 12.25 -3.15
C LEU A 97 0.49 13.77 -3.31
N ALA A 98 -0.71 14.34 -3.33
CA ALA A 98 -0.88 15.75 -3.00
C ALA A 98 -1.23 15.83 -1.50
N ASN A 99 -0.85 16.93 -0.84
CA ASN A 99 -1.00 17.14 0.61
C ASN A 99 -0.08 16.29 1.49
N GLY A 100 1.13 15.98 1.05
CA GLY A 100 2.18 15.55 1.98
C GLY A 100 2.47 16.65 3.02
N PRO A 101 2.91 16.31 4.25
CA PRO A 101 3.27 17.33 5.23
C PRO A 101 4.55 18.07 4.78
N PRO A 102 4.53 19.41 4.62
CA PRO A 102 5.71 20.16 4.20
C PRO A 102 6.92 19.95 5.12
N GLY A 103 8.12 19.89 4.55
CA GLY A 103 9.35 19.69 5.33
C GLY A 103 9.58 18.27 5.84
N MET A 104 8.80 17.30 5.34
CA MET A 104 9.01 15.87 5.60
C MET A 104 9.59 15.16 4.37
N GLN A 105 10.21 14.01 4.60
CA GLN A 105 10.57 13.03 3.59
C GLN A 105 9.81 11.73 3.85
N LEU A 106 9.66 10.94 2.79
CA LEU A 106 8.94 9.68 2.78
C LEU A 106 9.82 8.55 2.26
N ARG A 107 9.60 7.35 2.78
CA ARG A 107 9.97 6.11 2.10
C ARG A 107 8.90 5.04 2.33
N ILE A 108 8.85 4.05 1.45
CA ILE A 108 8.01 2.86 1.65
C ILE A 108 8.83 1.84 2.44
N ALA A 109 8.51 1.62 3.72
CA ALA A 109 9.29 0.76 4.61
C ALA A 109 8.97 -0.73 4.43
N SER A 110 7.73 -1.04 4.09
CA SER A 110 7.31 -2.38 3.75
C SER A 110 6.07 -2.36 2.87
N ILE A 111 5.84 -3.48 2.21
CA ILE A 111 4.65 -3.72 1.39
C ILE A 111 4.01 -5.01 1.90
N THR A 112 2.73 -4.95 2.23
CA THR A 112 1.94 -6.13 2.55
C THR A 112 1.29 -6.64 1.27
N VAL A 113 1.56 -7.90 0.90
CA VAL A 113 0.97 -8.56 -0.25
C VAL A 113 0.14 -9.73 0.26
N GLY A 114 -1.12 -9.80 -0.15
CA GLY A 114 -2.02 -10.89 0.19
C GLY A 114 -2.72 -11.44 -1.03
N GLY A 115 -3.27 -12.64 -0.91
CA GLY A 115 -3.97 -13.30 -1.99
C GLY A 115 -4.35 -14.73 -1.65
N TRP A 116 -4.66 -15.50 -2.69
CA TRP A 116 -5.03 -16.89 -2.58
C TRP A 116 -4.10 -17.76 -3.43
N ALA A 117 -3.74 -18.94 -2.92
CA ALA A 117 -2.91 -19.91 -3.62
C ALA A 117 -3.28 -21.35 -3.22
N ARG A 118 -3.18 -22.27 -4.17
CA ARG A 118 -3.19 -23.72 -3.93
C ARG A 118 -1.89 -24.28 -4.48
N LEU A 119 -1.07 -24.83 -3.60
CA LEU A 119 0.32 -25.19 -3.89
C LEU A 119 0.53 -26.69 -3.63
N ASP A 120 1.28 -27.34 -4.50
CA ASP A 120 1.87 -28.65 -4.20
C ASP A 120 2.96 -28.52 -3.11
N PRO A 121 3.34 -29.60 -2.41
CA PRO A 121 4.27 -29.57 -1.28
C PRO A 121 5.62 -28.87 -1.53
N GLU A 122 6.12 -28.90 -2.78
CA GLU A 122 7.41 -28.32 -3.18
C GLU A 122 7.26 -27.03 -4.03
N THR A 123 6.05 -26.47 -4.11
CA THR A 123 5.76 -25.22 -4.81
C THR A 123 5.65 -24.07 -3.82
N ALA A 124 6.19 -22.91 -4.18
CA ALA A 124 6.12 -21.69 -3.38
C ALA A 124 5.59 -20.52 -4.19
N VAL A 125 4.97 -19.56 -3.50
CA VAL A 125 4.71 -18.21 -4.04
C VAL A 125 5.94 -17.36 -3.76
N LEU A 126 6.46 -16.69 -4.78
CA LEU A 126 7.51 -15.68 -4.66
C LEU A 126 6.88 -14.29 -4.75
N VAL A 127 7.08 -13.48 -3.72
CA VAL A 127 6.77 -12.05 -3.74
C VAL A 127 8.08 -11.27 -3.76
N GLN A 128 8.24 -10.37 -4.71
CA GLN A 128 9.35 -9.44 -4.79
C GLN A 128 8.83 -8.02 -4.92
N VAL A 129 9.46 -7.10 -4.20
CA VAL A 129 9.13 -5.68 -4.23
C VAL A 129 10.37 -4.88 -4.52
N GLU A 130 10.22 -3.85 -5.35
CA GLU A 130 11.23 -2.84 -5.59
C GLU A 130 10.56 -1.47 -5.47
N THR A 131 11.15 -0.57 -4.69
CA THR A 131 10.68 0.81 -4.53
C THR A 131 11.70 1.75 -5.12
N LYS A 132 11.23 2.79 -5.79
CA LYS A 132 12.04 3.86 -6.37
C LYS A 132 11.57 5.22 -5.92
N LEU A 133 12.54 6.11 -5.76
CA LEU A 133 12.37 7.53 -5.48
C LEU A 133 12.95 8.30 -6.66
N GLY A 134 12.09 8.80 -7.55
CA GLY A 134 12.51 9.16 -8.91
C GLY A 134 13.17 7.97 -9.62
N ASP A 135 14.35 8.18 -10.19
CA ASP A 135 15.09 7.14 -10.93
C ASP A 135 15.93 6.20 -10.03
N ARG A 136 15.97 6.45 -8.72
CA ARG A 136 16.83 5.71 -7.79
C ARG A 136 16.06 4.60 -7.12
N VAL A 137 16.61 3.38 -7.14
CA VAL A 137 16.12 2.28 -6.29
C VAL A 137 16.36 2.65 -4.83
N ALA A 138 15.26 2.73 -4.08
CA ALA A 138 15.23 3.09 -2.68
C ALA A 138 15.14 1.88 -1.76
N GLY A 139 14.59 0.78 -2.26
CA GLY A 139 14.51 -0.45 -1.49
C GLY A 139 14.10 -1.64 -2.33
N LYS A 140 14.54 -2.81 -1.90
CA LYS A 140 14.11 -4.10 -2.44
C LYS A 140 13.77 -5.03 -1.29
N GLY A 141 12.91 -5.99 -1.56
CA GLY A 141 12.61 -7.06 -0.62
C GLY A 141 12.03 -8.26 -1.35
N SER A 142 12.13 -9.42 -0.73
CA SER A 142 11.48 -10.63 -1.24
C SER A 142 11.02 -11.53 -0.11
N LYS A 143 10.01 -12.35 -0.40
CA LYS A 143 9.58 -13.44 0.47
C LYS A 143 9.13 -14.63 -0.39
N LEU A 144 9.48 -15.83 0.06
CA LEU A 144 8.86 -17.07 -0.39
C LEU A 144 7.80 -17.49 0.63
N ILE A 145 6.65 -17.92 0.13
CA ILE A 145 5.51 -18.45 0.91
C ILE A 145 5.27 -19.88 0.44
N GLY A 146 5.50 -20.83 1.33
CA GLY A 146 5.25 -22.25 1.05
C GLY A 146 3.82 -22.67 1.40
N PRO A 147 3.47 -23.95 1.15
CA PRO A 147 2.13 -24.47 1.46
C PRO A 147 1.77 -24.38 2.94
N ALA A 148 2.76 -24.52 3.83
CA ALA A 148 2.58 -24.44 5.28
C ALA A 148 2.29 -23.01 5.80
N ASP A 149 2.60 -21.98 5.00
CA ASP A 149 2.34 -20.58 5.34
C ASP A 149 0.90 -20.16 4.98
N LEU A 150 0.15 -21.02 4.28
CA LEU A 150 -1.22 -20.76 3.85
C LEU A 150 -2.22 -21.08 4.96
N LYS A 151 -3.21 -20.20 5.14
CA LYS A 151 -4.39 -20.44 6.00
C LYS A 151 -5.62 -20.49 5.11
N ASP A 152 -6.25 -21.65 5.00
CA ASP A 152 -7.39 -21.88 4.10
C ASP A 152 -7.08 -21.43 2.65
N ASN A 153 -5.88 -21.74 2.17
CA ASN A 153 -5.34 -21.30 0.86
C ASN A 153 -5.14 -19.78 0.71
N ALA A 154 -5.33 -18.98 1.75
CA ALA A 154 -4.99 -17.57 1.75
C ALA A 154 -3.56 -17.33 2.27
N PHE A 155 -2.91 -16.30 1.74
CA PHE A 155 -1.65 -15.78 2.29
C PHE A 155 -1.73 -14.27 2.49
N GLU A 156 -1.02 -13.78 3.49
CA GLU A 156 -0.72 -12.36 3.68
C GLU A 156 0.71 -12.28 4.20
N VAL A 157 1.56 -11.56 3.48
CA VAL A 157 2.98 -11.41 3.80
C VAL A 157 3.34 -9.94 3.85
N GLN A 158 4.14 -9.55 4.84
CA GLN A 158 4.80 -8.26 4.85
C GLN A 158 6.24 -8.40 4.32
N VAL A 159 6.56 -7.65 3.28
CA VAL A 159 7.90 -7.60 2.67
C VAL A 159 8.55 -6.29 3.05
N SER A 160 9.54 -6.33 3.93
CA SER A 160 10.36 -5.17 4.30
C SER A 160 11.28 -4.78 3.16
N THR A 161 11.49 -3.48 2.98
CA THR A 161 12.39 -2.94 1.96
C THR A 161 13.74 -2.57 2.57
N ALA A 162 14.82 -2.90 1.85
CA ALA A 162 16.19 -2.52 2.18
C ALA A 162 16.96 -2.07 0.92
N PRO A 163 17.92 -1.15 1.01
CA PRO A 163 18.36 -0.48 2.24
C PRO A 163 17.33 0.55 2.75
N THR A 164 17.49 1.04 3.98
CA THR A 164 16.51 1.91 4.66
C THR A 164 16.96 3.37 4.79
N ASP A 165 18.09 3.71 4.17
CA ASP A 165 18.77 5.00 4.25
C ASP A 165 18.34 5.98 3.16
N LEU A 166 17.68 5.52 2.09
CA LEU A 166 17.19 6.39 1.03
C LEU A 166 15.78 6.92 1.34
N TRP A 167 15.67 8.23 1.32
CA TRP A 167 14.44 8.99 1.56
C TRP A 167 14.12 9.87 0.36
N SER A 168 12.83 10.15 0.14
CA SER A 168 12.38 11.04 -0.93
C SER A 168 13.02 12.43 -0.78
N ALA A 169 12.94 13.26 -1.82
CA ALA A 169 13.14 14.69 -1.61
C ALA A 169 12.12 15.23 -0.59
N CYS A 170 12.40 16.41 -0.04
CA CYS A 170 11.50 17.08 0.88
C CYS A 170 10.18 17.42 0.19
N VAL A 171 9.08 17.18 0.88
CA VAL A 171 7.78 17.69 0.48
C VAL A 171 7.82 19.22 0.52
N ASP A 172 7.42 19.84 -0.58
CA ASP A 172 7.42 21.28 -0.72
C ASP A 172 6.27 21.95 0.06
N ALA A 173 6.24 23.28 0.04
CA ALA A 173 5.19 24.06 0.71
C ALA A 173 3.79 23.84 0.10
N ALA A 174 3.69 23.33 -1.14
CA ALA A 174 2.43 22.97 -1.78
C ALA A 174 1.96 21.55 -1.39
N GLY A 175 2.75 20.82 -0.60
CA GLY A 175 2.44 19.45 -0.21
C GLY A 175 2.67 18.45 -1.33
N ALA A 176 3.44 18.79 -2.35
CA ALA A 176 3.77 17.87 -3.44
C ALA A 176 4.81 16.85 -2.96
N VAL A 177 4.42 15.58 -2.91
CA VAL A 177 5.34 14.50 -2.56
C VAL A 177 6.12 14.08 -3.81
N PRO A 178 7.44 13.88 -3.72
CA PRO A 178 8.23 13.41 -4.84
C PRO A 178 7.72 12.08 -5.38
N HIS A 179 7.84 11.92 -6.69
CA HIS A 179 7.40 10.73 -7.42
C HIS A 179 7.97 9.43 -6.82
N LEU A 180 7.07 8.50 -6.46
CA LEU A 180 7.41 7.19 -5.95
C LEU A 180 6.93 6.14 -6.94
N THR A 181 7.75 5.12 -7.17
CA THR A 181 7.34 3.95 -7.92
C THR A 181 7.51 2.72 -7.05
N VAL A 182 6.50 1.87 -6.98
CA VAL A 182 6.61 0.54 -6.41
C VAL A 182 6.43 -0.45 -7.55
N LYS A 183 7.28 -1.47 -7.62
CA LYS A 183 7.11 -2.62 -8.49
C LYS A 183 6.89 -3.83 -7.60
N THR A 184 5.72 -4.44 -7.70
CA THR A 184 5.37 -5.69 -7.02
C THR A 184 5.34 -6.82 -8.04
N THR A 185 6.23 -7.80 -7.90
CA THR A 185 6.25 -9.02 -8.71
C THR A 185 5.76 -10.17 -7.86
N VAL A 186 4.79 -10.94 -8.35
CA VAL A 186 4.28 -12.13 -7.69
C VAL A 186 4.32 -13.29 -8.66
N GLY A 187 4.88 -14.41 -8.23
CA GLY A 187 5.06 -15.59 -9.04
C GLY A 187 4.87 -16.90 -8.29
N LEU A 188 4.80 -17.97 -9.05
CA LEU A 188 4.88 -19.35 -8.57
C LEU A 188 6.26 -19.90 -8.93
N VAL A 189 6.88 -20.60 -7.99
CA VAL A 189 8.15 -21.30 -8.16
C VAL A 189 7.91 -22.75 -7.78
N GLY A 190 8.02 -23.65 -8.76
CA GLY A 190 7.93 -25.09 -8.57
C GLY A 190 9.30 -25.74 -8.45
N ALA A 191 9.29 -27.05 -8.21
CA ALA A 191 10.48 -27.89 -8.12
C ALA A 191 10.30 -29.15 -8.96
N LYS A 192 11.43 -29.81 -9.25
CA LYS A 192 11.40 -31.15 -9.82
C LYS A 192 11.30 -32.18 -8.69
N LEU A 193 10.25 -32.98 -8.72
CA LEU A 193 9.97 -34.03 -7.75
C LEU A 193 10.85 -35.27 -7.99
N ALA A 194 10.97 -36.14 -6.99
CA ALA A 194 11.72 -37.38 -7.07
C ALA A 194 11.21 -38.33 -8.18
N SER A 195 9.93 -38.24 -8.54
CA SER A 195 9.32 -38.96 -9.67
C SER A 195 9.78 -38.46 -11.04
N GLY A 196 10.50 -37.33 -11.09
CA GLY A 196 10.88 -36.63 -12.31
C GLY A 196 9.83 -35.64 -12.82
N ALA A 197 8.62 -35.64 -12.24
CA ALA A 197 7.56 -34.67 -12.53
C ALA A 197 7.87 -33.29 -11.92
N LEU A 198 7.19 -32.24 -12.40
CA LEU A 198 7.28 -30.90 -11.82
C LEU A 198 6.15 -30.70 -10.80
N SER A 199 6.41 -29.96 -9.72
CA SER A 199 5.37 -29.55 -8.79
C SER A 199 4.50 -28.45 -9.41
N GLY A 200 3.19 -28.55 -9.20
CA GLY A 200 2.18 -27.64 -9.71
C GLY A 200 1.73 -26.62 -8.67
N GLY A 201 0.89 -25.70 -9.12
CA GLY A 201 0.27 -24.72 -8.23
C GLY A 201 -0.54 -23.70 -8.98
N VAL A 202 -1.48 -23.07 -8.27
CA VAL A 202 -2.30 -21.98 -8.77
C VAL A 202 -2.23 -20.83 -7.79
N LEU A 203 -2.07 -19.61 -8.30
CA LEU A 203 -2.12 -18.37 -7.56
C LEU A 203 -3.24 -17.50 -8.15
N GLY A 204 -4.08 -16.93 -7.30
CA GLY A 204 -5.23 -16.11 -7.71
C GLY A 204 -6.48 -16.93 -8.06
N GLY A 205 -7.49 -16.25 -8.60
CA GLY A 205 -8.82 -16.80 -8.86
C GLY A 205 -9.35 -16.47 -10.25
N GLU A 206 -10.56 -16.96 -10.55
CA GLU A 206 -11.29 -16.54 -11.74
C GLU A 206 -11.66 -15.05 -11.66
N LYS A 207 -11.90 -14.46 -12.83
CA LYS A 207 -12.21 -13.04 -12.95
C LYS A 207 -13.38 -12.65 -12.05
N ASN A 208 -13.17 -11.60 -11.23
CA ASN A 208 -14.13 -11.02 -10.27
C ASN A 208 -14.33 -11.81 -8.96
N ASP A 209 -13.57 -12.87 -8.69
CA ASP A 209 -13.51 -13.48 -7.36
C ASP A 209 -12.64 -12.62 -6.43
N LEU A 210 -13.29 -11.67 -5.73
CA LEU A 210 -12.59 -10.75 -4.83
C LEU A 210 -12.00 -11.45 -3.61
N ASP A 211 -12.49 -12.63 -3.22
CA ASP A 211 -11.91 -13.38 -2.12
C ASP A 211 -10.51 -13.90 -2.50
N LYS A 212 -10.33 -14.28 -3.78
CA LYS A 212 -9.06 -14.71 -4.36
C LYS A 212 -8.21 -13.59 -5.00
N ALA A 213 -8.62 -12.34 -4.86
CA ALA A 213 -7.90 -11.21 -5.44
C ALA A 213 -6.50 -11.03 -4.82
N LEU A 214 -5.55 -10.58 -5.65
CA LEU A 214 -4.26 -10.07 -5.17
C LEU A 214 -4.51 -8.75 -4.45
N ARG A 215 -3.97 -8.61 -3.23
CA ARG A 215 -4.09 -7.41 -2.41
C ARG A 215 -2.70 -6.84 -2.16
N ILE A 216 -2.52 -5.53 -2.35
CA ILE A 216 -1.26 -4.84 -2.09
C ILE A 216 -1.54 -3.64 -1.20
N ASN A 217 -0.84 -3.53 -0.08
CA ASN A 217 -0.91 -2.39 0.83
C ASN A 217 0.51 -1.86 1.09
N PHE A 218 0.71 -0.56 0.91
CA PHE A 218 1.99 0.08 1.15
C PHE A 218 2.06 0.64 2.56
N ASN A 219 3.18 0.44 3.26
CA ASN A 219 3.39 1.01 4.59
C ASN A 219 4.43 2.15 4.49
N PRO A 220 3.99 3.39 4.24
CA PRO A 220 4.88 4.56 4.21
C PRO A 220 5.39 4.89 5.62
N VAL A 221 6.62 5.39 5.70
CA VAL A 221 7.17 6.03 6.90
C VAL A 221 7.70 7.40 6.55
N TRP A 222 7.58 8.32 7.51
CA TRP A 222 7.90 9.73 7.34
C TRP A 222 8.98 10.16 8.33
N GLN A 223 9.83 11.09 7.92
CA GLN A 223 10.78 11.76 8.81
C GLN A 223 10.90 13.24 8.46
N PRO A 224 11.33 14.10 9.40
CA PRO A 224 11.70 15.47 9.10
C PRO A 224 12.85 15.54 8.11
N CYS A 225 12.85 16.56 7.25
CA CYS A 225 13.98 16.86 6.40
C CYS A 225 15.23 17.21 7.22
N PRO A 226 16.44 16.91 6.70
CA PRO A 226 17.67 17.43 7.26
C PRO A 226 17.61 18.96 7.32
N ALA A 227 18.12 19.53 8.41
CA ALA A 227 18.26 20.98 8.60
C ALA A 227 19.33 21.57 7.65
#